data_AF-A0A6A5GWG3-F1
#
_entry.id   AF-A0A6A5GWG3-F1
#
_cell.length_a   1.000
_cell.length_b   1.000
_cell.length_c   1.000
_cell.angle_alpha   90.00
_cell.angle_beta   90.00
_cell.angle_gamma   90.00
#
_symmetry.space_group_name_H-M   'P 1'
#
loop_
_entity.id
_entity.type
_entity.pdbx_description
1 polymer ?
#
loop_
_entity_poly.entity_id
_entity_poly.type
_entity_poly.pdbx_seq_one_letter_code
_entity_poly.pdbx_strand_id
1 'polypeptide(L)'
;MIEWVNSRQKTPLKKVVAWVACPAENKIIYLVRDCDCLDIWHGQWVTIDNLLTMDGIDIILKSSTLTSSDVNVFLKHWLSGGCPRLKLFRARIDSVDILQVLDGLMHNAVFVEDRRNYTSPFGYNRTLSFGYDTKRADGVTATVCEQGNGTLAIAVWPETTYNYN
;
A
#
# COMPACT_ATOMS: atom_id res chain seq x y z
N MET A 1 -20.78 -12.41 -16.08
CA MET A 1 -20.62 -10.97 -16.40
C MET A 1 -19.19 -10.62 -16.01
N ILE A 2 -18.27 -10.72 -16.98
CA ILE A 2 -16.81 -10.70 -16.79
C ILE A 2 -16.28 -9.56 -17.65
N GLU A 3 -15.71 -8.52 -17.06
CA GLU A 3 -15.09 -7.45 -17.84
C GLU A 3 -13.62 -7.72 -18.13
N TRP A 4 -13.29 -7.45 -19.38
CA TRP A 4 -12.03 -7.67 -20.06
C TRP A 4 -10.92 -6.71 -19.61
N VAL A 5 -9.71 -7.21 -19.40
CA VAL A 5 -8.49 -6.39 -19.55
C VAL A 5 -8.00 -6.56 -20.98
N ASN A 6 -8.25 -5.54 -21.81
CA ASN A 6 -7.93 -5.54 -23.24
C ASN A 6 -6.42 -5.33 -23.43
N SER A 7 -5.69 -6.37 -23.83
CA SER A 7 -4.26 -6.28 -24.14
C SER A 7 -4.05 -5.55 -25.46
N ARG A 8 -3.99 -4.21 -25.43
CA ARG A 8 -3.44 -3.31 -26.47
C ARG A 8 -3.56 -1.86 -25.97
N GLN A 9 -2.69 -1.43 -25.05
CA GLN A 9 -2.49 0.00 -24.77
C GLN A 9 -1.00 0.33 -24.88
N LYS A 10 -0.69 1.38 -25.66
CA LYS A 10 0.67 1.89 -25.92
C LYS A 10 1.14 2.92 -24.88
N THR A 11 0.43 3.06 -23.77
CA THR A 11 0.75 3.95 -22.64
C THR A 11 0.56 3.20 -21.33
N PRO A 12 1.38 3.45 -20.28
CA PRO A 12 1.25 2.78 -19.00
C PRO A 12 -0.11 3.10 -18.35
N LEU A 13 -0.72 2.08 -17.75
CA LEU A 13 -2.03 2.16 -17.11
C LEU A 13 -1.91 2.96 -15.81
N LYS A 14 -2.43 4.20 -15.79
CA LYS A 14 -2.43 5.05 -14.59
C LYS A 14 -3.21 4.46 -13.40
N LYS A 15 -4.16 3.56 -13.66
CA LYS A 15 -4.96 2.87 -12.64
C LYS A 15 -5.39 1.51 -13.14
N VAL A 16 -5.22 0.48 -12.32
CA VAL A 16 -5.69 -0.88 -12.58
C VAL A 16 -6.58 -1.31 -11.42
N VAL A 17 -7.83 -1.66 -11.76
CA VAL A 17 -8.76 -2.33 -10.84
C VAL A 17 -8.83 -3.80 -11.25
N ALA A 18 -8.42 -4.69 -10.37
CA ALA A 18 -8.31 -6.12 -10.65
C ALA A 18 -9.29 -6.92 -9.78
N TRP A 19 -10.27 -7.55 -10.43
CA TRP A 19 -11.20 -8.53 -9.85
C TRP A 19 -10.67 -9.95 -10.04
N VAL A 20 -9.40 -10.20 -9.72
CA VAL A 20 -8.74 -11.43 -10.13
C VAL A 20 -8.60 -12.40 -8.96
N ALA A 21 -9.40 -13.46 -8.98
CA ALA A 21 -9.13 -14.67 -8.21
C ALA A 21 -8.00 -15.45 -8.91
N CYS A 22 -6.77 -15.31 -8.40
CA CYS A 22 -5.56 -16.02 -8.84
C CYS A 22 -5.36 -16.13 -10.38
N PRO A 23 -4.65 -15.18 -11.00
CA PRO A 23 -4.27 -15.28 -12.40
C PRO A 23 -3.03 -16.16 -12.58
N ALA A 24 -2.79 -16.65 -13.80
CA ALA A 24 -1.49 -17.18 -14.17
C ALA A 24 -0.40 -16.14 -13.81
N GLU A 25 0.43 -16.49 -12.82
CA GLU A 25 1.29 -15.60 -12.01
C GLU A 25 2.05 -14.56 -12.84
N ASN A 26 2.48 -14.96 -14.03
CA ASN A 26 3.39 -14.20 -14.88
C ASN A 26 2.74 -12.96 -15.53
N LYS A 27 1.44 -12.99 -15.86
CA LYS A 27 0.81 -11.89 -16.63
C LYS A 27 0.40 -10.69 -15.76
N ILE A 28 0.13 -10.90 -14.47
CA ILE A 28 -0.24 -9.80 -13.58
C ILE A 28 0.98 -9.10 -13.00
N ILE A 29 2.08 -9.80 -12.77
CA ILE A 29 3.34 -9.18 -12.32
C ILE A 29 3.77 -8.05 -13.27
N TYR A 30 3.63 -8.23 -14.59
CA TYR A 30 3.93 -7.17 -15.56
C TYR A 30 2.92 -6.01 -15.55
N LEU A 31 1.63 -6.27 -15.31
CA LEU A 31 0.60 -5.22 -15.24
C LEU A 31 0.69 -4.40 -13.95
N VAL A 32 1.25 -4.99 -12.89
CA VAL A 32 1.33 -4.40 -11.55
C VAL A 32 2.58 -3.52 -11.38
N ARG A 33 3.67 -3.82 -12.10
CA ARG A 33 4.92 -3.06 -12.01
C ARG A 33 4.84 -1.64 -12.57
N ASP A 34 4.04 -1.42 -13.61
CA ASP A 34 3.93 -0.12 -14.30
C ASP A 34 2.66 0.67 -13.94
N CYS A 35 1.95 0.27 -12.87
CA CYS A 35 0.70 0.90 -12.48
C CYS A 35 0.84 1.79 -11.25
N ASP A 36 0.38 3.04 -11.36
CA ASP A 36 0.46 4.00 -10.27
C ASP A 36 -0.56 3.68 -9.15
N CYS A 37 -1.70 3.07 -9.48
CA CYS A 37 -2.76 2.72 -8.52
C CYS A 37 -3.22 1.28 -8.72
N LEU A 38 -2.96 0.45 -7.72
CA LEU A 38 -3.33 -0.95 -7.67
C LEU A 38 -4.49 -1.13 -6.70
N ASP A 39 -5.68 -1.46 -7.21
CA ASP A 39 -6.84 -1.81 -6.39
C ASP A 39 -7.25 -3.26 -6.66
N ILE A 40 -6.83 -4.16 -5.77
CA ILE A 40 -6.94 -5.62 -5.90
C ILE A 40 -7.98 -6.13 -4.90
N TRP A 41 -9.06 -6.71 -5.41
CA TRP A 41 -10.18 -7.16 -4.57
C TRP A 41 -9.91 -8.52 -3.91
N HIS A 42 -9.41 -9.48 -4.69
CA HIS A 42 -9.07 -10.84 -4.23
C HIS A 42 -7.55 -11.02 -4.20
N GLY A 43 -6.88 -10.28 -3.33
CA GLY A 43 -5.42 -10.21 -3.21
C GLY A 43 -4.78 -11.34 -2.41
N GLN A 44 -5.46 -12.47 -2.18
CA GLN A 44 -4.89 -13.62 -1.44
C GLN A 44 -3.70 -14.28 -2.16
N TRP A 45 -3.54 -14.04 -3.45
CA TRP A 45 -2.36 -14.51 -4.21
C TRP A 45 -1.16 -13.56 -4.09
N VAL A 46 -1.34 -12.35 -3.55
CA VAL A 46 -0.27 -11.37 -3.40
C VAL A 46 0.62 -11.80 -2.23
N THR A 47 1.84 -12.20 -2.54
CA THR A 47 2.85 -12.53 -1.53
C THR A 47 3.62 -11.29 -1.10
N ILE A 48 4.38 -11.41 -0.01
CA ILE A 48 5.33 -10.38 0.41
C ILE A 48 6.36 -10.10 -0.71
N ASP A 49 6.88 -11.11 -1.38
CA ASP A 49 7.83 -10.93 -2.48
C ASP A 49 7.23 -10.13 -3.65
N ASN A 50 5.92 -10.31 -3.92
CA ASN A 50 5.25 -9.45 -4.89
C ASN A 50 5.26 -8.00 -4.42
N LEU A 51 4.82 -7.72 -3.19
CA LEU A 51 4.76 -6.38 -2.62
C LEU A 51 6.11 -5.66 -2.62
N LEU A 52 7.20 -6.36 -2.28
CA LEU A 52 8.56 -5.80 -2.27
C LEU A 52 9.05 -5.39 -3.66
N THR A 53 8.37 -5.81 -4.73
CA THR A 53 8.68 -5.42 -6.11
C THR A 53 7.62 -4.52 -6.76
N MET A 54 6.54 -4.18 -6.04
CA MET A 54 5.54 -3.25 -6.53
C MET A 54 6.03 -1.81 -6.37
N ASP A 55 5.92 -0.99 -7.42
CA ASP A 55 6.32 0.42 -7.42
C ASP A 55 5.12 1.36 -7.67
N GLY A 56 3.97 0.99 -7.09
CA GLY A 56 2.75 1.78 -7.15
C GLY A 56 2.80 2.98 -6.19
N ILE A 57 2.06 4.03 -6.53
CA ILE A 57 1.76 5.16 -5.63
C ILE A 57 0.77 4.71 -4.56
N ASP A 58 -0.32 4.08 -5.01
CA ASP A 58 -1.36 3.53 -4.13
C ASP A 58 -1.50 2.02 -4.34
N ILE A 59 -1.36 1.26 -3.26
CA ILE A 59 -1.51 -0.19 -3.25
C ILE A 59 -2.63 -0.55 -2.27
N ILE A 60 -3.75 -1.07 -2.80
CA ILE A 60 -4.95 -1.39 -2.05
C ILE A 60 -5.29 -2.87 -2.24
N LEU A 61 -5.25 -3.64 -1.16
CA LEU A 61 -5.66 -5.04 -1.11
C LEU A 61 -6.95 -5.15 -0.27
N LYS A 62 -8.09 -5.49 -0.89
CA LYS A 62 -9.38 -5.63 -0.17
C LYS A 62 -9.52 -6.96 0.55
N SER A 63 -8.72 -7.95 0.18
CA SER A 63 -8.59 -9.24 0.84
C SER A 63 -7.18 -9.74 0.59
N SER A 64 -6.51 -10.23 1.61
CA SER A 64 -5.13 -10.69 1.54
C SER A 64 -4.86 -11.74 2.61
N THR A 65 -3.90 -12.64 2.35
CA THR A 65 -3.37 -13.60 3.33
C THR A 65 -2.11 -13.08 4.02
N LEU A 66 -1.72 -11.81 3.77
CA LEU A 66 -0.59 -11.19 4.43
C LEU A 66 -0.83 -11.13 5.94
N THR A 67 0.25 -11.31 6.69
CA THR A 67 0.26 -11.22 8.14
C THR A 67 0.79 -9.86 8.60
N SER A 68 0.64 -9.57 9.89
CA SER A 68 1.26 -8.38 10.49
C SER A 68 2.79 -8.40 10.33
N SER A 69 3.41 -9.58 10.38
CA SER A 69 4.83 -9.78 10.09
C SER A 69 5.21 -9.48 8.64
N ASP A 70 4.39 -9.87 7.66
CA ASP A 70 4.64 -9.51 6.25
C ASP A 70 4.58 -7.99 6.06
N VAL A 71 3.63 -7.33 6.73
CA VAL A 71 3.55 -5.86 6.68
C VAL A 71 4.74 -5.20 7.39
N ASN A 72 5.25 -5.78 8.48
CA ASN A 72 6.50 -5.33 9.10
C ASN A 72 7.69 -5.42 8.13
N VAL A 73 7.81 -6.53 7.38
CA VAL A 73 8.84 -6.70 6.34
C VAL A 73 8.69 -5.63 5.26
N PHE A 74 7.48 -5.38 4.78
CA PHE A 74 7.21 -4.34 3.79
C PHE A 74 7.53 -2.93 4.31
N LEU A 75 7.16 -2.61 5.55
CA LEU A 75 7.46 -1.32 6.18
C LEU A 75 8.98 -1.10 6.34
N LYS A 76 9.71 -2.11 6.79
CA LYS A 76 11.19 -2.08 6.89
C LYS A 76 11.85 -1.91 5.51
N HIS A 77 11.31 -2.56 4.49
CA HIS A 77 11.76 -2.39 3.11
C HIS A 77 11.58 -0.95 2.64
N TRP A 78 10.40 -0.35 2.86
CA TRP A 78 10.15 1.05 2.54
C TRP A 78 11.06 2.02 3.31
N LEU A 79 11.28 1.78 4.61
CA LEU A 79 12.22 2.54 5.45
C LEU A 79 13.66 2.45 4.96
N SER A 80 14.01 1.37 4.26
CA SER A 80 15.34 1.17 3.65
C SER A 80 15.45 1.77 2.24
N GLY A 81 14.41 2.47 1.77
CA GLY A 81 14.37 3.14 0.46
C GLY A 81 13.70 2.33 -0.66
N GLY A 82 13.15 1.16 -0.33
CA GLY A 82 12.30 0.39 -1.25
C GLY A 82 10.97 1.10 -1.55
N CYS A 83 10.35 0.74 -2.67
CA CYS A 83 9.07 1.30 -3.13
C CYS A 83 9.01 2.84 -3.01
N PRO A 84 9.94 3.59 -3.63
CA PRO A 84 10.14 5.01 -3.36
C PRO A 84 8.93 5.88 -3.73
N ARG A 85 8.05 5.40 -4.61
CA ARG A 85 6.85 6.10 -5.06
C ARG A 85 5.64 5.90 -4.14
N LEU A 86 5.71 4.98 -3.18
CA LEU A 86 4.60 4.64 -2.30
C LEU A 86 4.10 5.89 -1.55
N LYS A 87 2.80 6.14 -1.65
CA LYS A 87 2.07 7.16 -0.90
C LYS A 87 0.99 6.55 0.00
N LEU A 88 0.37 5.45 -0.44
CA LEU A 88 -0.58 4.71 0.37
C LEU A 88 -0.43 3.21 0.15
N PHE A 89 -0.26 2.47 1.24
CA PHE A 89 -0.55 1.04 1.29
C PHE A 89 -1.77 0.81 2.18
N ARG A 90 -2.72 -0.02 1.74
CA ARG A 90 -3.85 -0.45 2.54
C ARG A 90 -4.15 -1.91 2.27
N ALA A 91 -4.17 -2.73 3.31
CA ALA A 91 -4.55 -4.12 3.20
C ALA A 91 -5.62 -4.47 4.24
N ARG A 92 -6.62 -5.24 3.83
CA ARG A 92 -7.44 -6.02 4.74
C ARG A 92 -6.78 -7.40 4.90
N ILE A 93 -6.32 -7.66 6.11
CA ILE A 93 -5.76 -8.93 6.55
C ILE A 93 -6.69 -9.56 7.59
N ASP A 94 -6.41 -10.79 8.02
CA ASP A 94 -7.29 -11.51 8.95
C ASP A 94 -7.36 -10.83 10.33
N SER A 95 -6.20 -10.44 10.86
CA SER A 95 -6.09 -9.70 12.12
C SER A 95 -4.84 -8.81 12.10
N VAL A 96 -5.00 -7.56 12.56
CA VAL A 96 -3.89 -6.63 12.71
C VAL A 96 -3.37 -6.72 14.14
N ASP A 97 -2.06 -6.92 14.27
CA ASP A 97 -1.32 -6.76 15.51
C ASP A 97 -0.32 -5.63 15.29
N ILE A 98 -0.66 -4.43 15.75
CA ILE A 98 0.16 -3.24 15.52
C ILE A 98 1.55 -3.37 16.15
N LEU A 99 1.70 -4.14 17.23
CA LEU A 99 2.99 -4.38 17.87
C LEU A 99 3.89 -5.25 16.99
N GLN A 100 3.32 -6.24 16.30
CA GLN A 100 4.04 -7.02 15.29
C GLN A 100 4.38 -6.17 14.06
N VAL A 101 3.46 -5.33 13.59
CA VAL A 101 3.73 -4.43 12.45
C VAL A 101 4.90 -3.49 12.76
N LEU A 102 5.04 -3.03 14.01
CA LEU A 102 6.09 -2.12 14.46
C LEU A 102 7.27 -2.83 15.15
N ASP A 103 7.35 -4.15 15.07
CA ASP A 103 8.42 -4.90 15.72
C ASP A 103 9.81 -4.47 15.22
N GLY A 104 10.70 -4.16 16.16
CA GLY A 104 12.01 -3.57 15.89
C GLY A 104 12.00 -2.10 15.46
N LEU A 105 10.85 -1.43 15.40
CA LEU A 105 10.70 -0.02 14.98
C LEU A 105 10.19 0.90 16.10
N MET A 106 9.66 0.33 17.18
CA MET A 106 9.03 1.07 18.30
C MET A 106 9.91 2.17 18.90
N HIS A 107 11.23 1.99 18.92
CA HIS A 107 12.17 2.97 19.49
C HIS A 107 12.20 4.32 18.75
N ASN A 108 11.78 4.33 17.47
CA ASN A 108 11.70 5.53 16.63
C ASN A 108 10.25 5.87 16.23
N ALA A 109 9.27 5.09 16.72
CA ALA A 109 7.87 5.29 16.42
C ALA A 109 7.28 6.39 17.31
N VAL A 110 6.60 7.37 16.72
CA VAL A 110 5.92 8.45 17.43
C VAL A 110 4.42 8.23 17.33
N PHE A 111 3.74 8.10 18.46
CA PHE A 111 2.29 7.98 18.46
C PHE A 111 1.63 9.31 18.08
N VAL A 112 0.61 9.26 17.22
CA VAL A 112 -0.14 10.42 16.76
C VAL A 112 -1.63 10.14 16.90
N GLU A 113 -2.28 10.95 17.73
CA GLU A 113 -3.73 10.91 17.98
C GLU A 113 -4.53 11.73 16.97
N ASP A 114 -3.88 12.66 16.26
CA ASP A 114 -4.55 13.57 15.35
C ASP A 114 -5.02 12.85 14.07
N ARG A 115 -6.29 13.11 13.74
CA ARG A 115 -6.91 12.64 12.50
C ARG A 115 -6.23 13.27 11.29
N ARG A 116 -5.68 12.44 10.41
CA ARG A 116 -5.07 12.85 9.15
C ARG A 116 -5.84 12.31 7.95
N ASN A 117 -5.97 13.12 6.90
CA ASN A 117 -6.61 12.73 5.66
C ASN A 117 -5.56 12.62 4.57
N TYR A 118 -5.42 11.43 4.00
CA TYR A 118 -4.68 11.17 2.79
C TYR A 118 -5.59 11.40 1.57
N THR A 119 -5.19 12.26 0.64
CA THR A 119 -5.85 12.53 -0.63
C THR A 119 -5.10 11.82 -1.75
N SER A 120 -5.74 10.80 -2.33
CA SER A 120 -5.17 10.06 -3.44
C SER A 120 -5.24 10.89 -4.74
N PRO A 121 -4.19 10.87 -5.58
CA PRO A 121 -4.26 11.45 -6.92
C PRO A 121 -5.26 10.70 -7.83
N PHE A 122 -5.84 9.59 -7.38
CA PHE A 122 -6.83 8.78 -8.12
C PHE A 122 -8.28 9.04 -7.69
N GLY A 123 -8.54 10.17 -7.02
CA GLY A 123 -9.88 10.72 -6.79
C GLY A 123 -10.61 10.14 -5.57
N TYR A 124 -9.89 9.68 -4.56
CA TYR A 124 -10.48 9.20 -3.31
C TYR A 124 -9.65 9.62 -2.09
N ASN A 125 -10.28 9.63 -0.91
CA ASN A 125 -9.60 9.99 0.33
C ASN A 125 -9.54 8.80 1.29
N ARG A 126 -8.56 8.83 2.20
CA ARG A 126 -8.45 7.92 3.35
C ARG A 126 -8.24 8.72 4.61
N THR A 127 -9.00 8.38 5.64
CA THR A 127 -8.86 8.99 6.95
C THR A 127 -8.11 8.03 7.86
N LEU A 128 -7.02 8.49 8.44
CA LEU A 128 -6.27 7.81 9.48
C LEU A 128 -6.63 8.49 10.80
N SER A 129 -7.37 7.80 11.66
CA SER A 129 -7.88 8.38 12.92
C SER A 129 -6.78 8.61 13.95
N PHE A 130 -5.83 7.67 14.03
CA PHE A 130 -4.64 7.71 14.87
C PHE A 130 -3.60 6.73 14.29
N GLY A 131 -2.37 6.75 14.78
CA GLY A 131 -1.37 5.78 14.37
C GLY A 131 0.02 6.07 14.91
N TYR A 132 1.00 5.42 14.30
CA TYR A 132 2.41 5.56 14.66
C TYR A 132 3.21 6.07 13.47
N ASP A 133 3.87 7.20 13.65
CA ASP A 133 4.77 7.77 12.67
C ASP A 133 6.13 7.09 12.76
N THR A 134 6.62 6.62 11.62
CA THR A 134 7.97 6.11 11.44
C THR A 134 8.67 6.99 10.41
N LYS A 135 9.94 7.34 10.66
CA LYS A 135 10.69 8.27 9.82
C LYS A 135 11.77 7.53 9.06
N ARG A 136 11.80 7.70 7.74
CA ARG A 136 12.85 7.22 6.87
C ARG A 136 14.09 8.13 6.93
N ALA A 137 15.25 7.61 6.55
CA ALA A 137 16.52 8.33 6.61
C ALA A 137 16.55 9.63 5.80
N ASP A 138 15.76 9.74 4.73
CA ASP A 138 15.58 10.95 3.92
C ASP A 138 14.62 11.99 4.56
N GLY A 139 14.10 11.69 5.75
CA GLY A 139 13.21 12.55 6.52
C GLY A 139 11.73 12.40 6.18
N VAL A 140 11.38 11.56 5.20
CA VAL A 140 10.00 11.23 4.85
C VAL A 140 9.36 10.41 5.97
N THR A 141 8.13 10.77 6.35
CA THR A 141 7.42 10.10 7.45
C THR A 141 6.29 9.24 6.90
N ALA A 142 6.11 8.03 7.43
CA ALA A 142 4.93 7.21 7.19
C ALA A 142 4.15 6.98 8.48
N THR A 143 2.83 7.16 8.42
CA THR A 143 1.93 6.80 9.51
C THR A 143 1.39 5.40 9.31
N VAL A 144 1.62 4.52 10.27
CA VAL A 144 1.04 3.20 10.36
C VAL A 144 -0.22 3.28 11.21
N CYS A 145 -1.36 2.95 10.63
CA CYS A 145 -2.68 3.09 11.23
C CYS A 145 -3.45 1.77 11.12
N GLU A 146 -3.74 1.16 12.27
CA GLU A 146 -4.76 0.12 12.34
C GLU A 146 -6.14 0.73 12.12
N GLN A 147 -6.91 0.10 11.26
CA GLN A 147 -8.30 0.43 10.95
C GLN A 147 -9.19 -0.75 11.37
N GLY A 148 -10.47 -0.48 11.57
CA GLY A 148 -11.43 -1.53 11.91
C GLY A 148 -11.52 -2.65 10.85
N ASN A 149 -12.02 -3.81 11.28
CA ASN A 149 -12.25 -5.00 10.44
C ASN A 149 -10.98 -5.61 9.83
N GLY A 150 -9.89 -5.67 10.60
CA GLY A 150 -8.62 -6.27 10.17
C GLY A 150 -7.93 -5.48 9.06
N THR A 151 -8.20 -4.17 8.95
CA THR A 151 -7.58 -3.33 7.94
C THR A 151 -6.39 -2.58 8.53
N LEU A 152 -5.30 -2.47 7.80
CA LEU A 152 -4.20 -1.55 8.11
C LEU A 152 -4.03 -0.56 6.95
N ALA A 153 -3.65 0.67 7.26
CA ALA A 153 -3.06 1.60 6.29
C ALA A 153 -1.67 2.07 6.71
N ILE A 154 -0.83 2.30 5.70
CA ILE A 154 0.42 3.04 5.80
C ILE A 154 0.31 4.21 4.83
N ALA A 155 0.35 5.45 5.34
CA ALA A 155 0.29 6.66 4.52
C ALA A 155 1.59 7.44 4.64
N VAL A 156 2.16 7.88 3.52
CA VAL A 156 3.47 8.54 3.44
C VAL A 156 3.32 10.05 3.22
N TRP A 157 4.03 10.84 4.02
CA TRP A 157 3.97 12.31 4.09
C TRP A 157 5.30 12.99 3.74
N PRO A 158 5.29 14.22 3.20
CA PRO A 158 4.10 14.97 2.79
C PRO A 158 3.45 14.33 1.56
N GLU A 159 2.14 14.54 1.42
CA GLU A 159 1.53 14.52 0.09
C GLU A 159 2.33 15.54 -0.70
N THR A 160 3.18 15.06 -1.60
CA THR A 160 3.80 15.96 -2.58
C THR A 160 2.63 16.67 -3.23
N THR A 161 2.48 17.97 -2.99
CA THR A 161 1.55 18.82 -3.72
C THR A 161 1.89 18.61 -5.19
N TYR A 162 1.12 17.78 -5.88
CA TYR A 162 1.27 17.60 -7.31
C TYR A 162 0.84 18.93 -7.93
N ASN A 163 1.80 19.82 -8.11
CA ASN A 163 1.65 20.98 -8.96
C ASN A 163 1.55 20.44 -10.38
N TYR A 164 0.32 20.22 -10.84
CA TYR A 164 0.06 20.07 -12.26
C TYR A 164 0.35 21.43 -12.91
N ASN A 165 1.56 21.58 -13.47
CA ASN A 165 1.85 22.62 -14.45
C ASN A 165 1.35 22.18 -15.82
#